data_AF-A0A1V1P478-F1
#
_entry.id   AF-A0A1V1P478-F1
#
_cell.length_a   1.000
_cell.length_b   1.000
_cell.length_c   1.000
_cell.angle_alpha   90.00
_cell.angle_beta   90.00
_cell.angle_gamma   90.00
#
_symmetry.space_group_name_H-M   'P 1'
#
loop_
_entity.id
_entity.type
_entity.pdbx_description
1 polymer ?
#
loop_
_entity_poly.entity_id
_entity_poly.type
_entity_poly.pdbx_seq_one_letter_code
_entity_poly.pdbx_strand_id
1 'polypeptide(L)'
;MEYKKPKRYFEKSGYVNPEKSYHVQLENVRNELGQDMKEMVDEGRYFTIFAPRQSGKTTFFNHFCKQLEKESTYITIQLSFQKLTNYLAEEFYQFVQDKLYFQLLNRLESVNCPHLNVVKDFLKIHQIKITLVLVLCLKN
;
A
#
# COMPACT_ATOMS: atom_id res chain seq x y z
N MET A 1 -21.13 31.88 17.45
CA MET A 1 -19.68 31.77 17.14
C MET A 1 -19.51 31.79 15.64
N GLU A 2 -18.70 32.70 15.12
CA GLU A 2 -18.45 32.85 13.68
C GLU A 2 -17.40 31.82 13.23
N TYR A 3 -17.73 30.97 12.27
CA TYR A 3 -16.82 29.92 11.79
C TYR A 3 -15.62 30.55 11.05
N LYS A 4 -14.42 30.46 11.63
CA LYS A 4 -13.16 30.81 10.95
C LYS A 4 -12.60 29.57 10.24
N LYS A 5 -12.63 29.59 8.91
CA LYS A 5 -12.01 28.55 8.10
C LYS A 5 -10.49 28.51 8.39
N PRO A 6 -9.90 27.37 8.76
CA PRO A 6 -8.47 27.28 9.03
C PRO A 6 -7.67 27.61 7.76
N LYS A 7 -6.64 28.46 7.89
CA LYS A 7 -5.66 28.70 6.84
C LYS A 7 -4.82 27.44 6.66
N ARG A 8 -5.12 26.67 5.62
CA ARG A 8 -4.33 25.50 5.21
C ARG A 8 -3.31 25.92 4.15
N TYR A 9 -2.18 25.21 4.07
CA TYR A 9 -1.15 25.43 3.06
C TYR A 9 -0.75 24.12 2.36
N PHE A 10 -0.17 24.22 1.17
CA PHE A 10 0.41 23.05 0.48
C PHE A 10 1.77 22.73 1.09
N GLU A 11 1.90 21.52 1.62
CA GLU A 11 3.10 21.09 2.32
C GLU A 11 4.28 20.89 1.37
N LYS A 12 5.46 21.46 1.67
CA LYS A 12 6.63 21.40 0.79
C LYS A 12 7.66 20.34 1.21
N SER A 13 7.65 19.93 2.48
CA SER A 13 8.64 18.98 3.05
C SER A 13 8.27 17.50 2.89
N GLY A 14 7.06 17.21 2.42
CA GLY A 14 6.56 15.84 2.19
C GLY A 14 5.79 15.23 3.36
N TYR A 15 5.99 15.70 4.60
CA TYR A 15 5.20 15.29 5.76
C TYR A 15 3.94 16.14 5.94
N VAL A 16 2.78 15.60 5.57
CA VAL A 16 1.48 16.29 5.60
C VAL A 16 0.86 16.21 7.01
N ASN A 17 0.72 17.35 7.69
CA ASN A 17 -0.06 17.46 8.93
C ASN A 17 -1.53 17.78 8.60
N PRO A 18 -2.50 16.89 8.92
CA PRO A 18 -3.92 17.09 8.61
C PRO A 18 -4.55 18.36 9.20
N GLU A 19 -4.01 18.92 10.29
CA GLU A 19 -4.55 20.14 10.90
C GLU A 19 -4.09 21.42 10.18
N LYS A 20 -2.93 21.36 9.52
CA LYS A 20 -2.23 22.55 8.99
C LYS A 20 -2.12 22.56 7.47
N SER A 21 -2.10 21.39 6.84
CA SER A 21 -1.87 21.23 5.41
C SER A 21 -3.17 20.87 4.67
N TYR A 22 -3.23 21.20 3.37
CA TYR A 22 -4.22 20.60 2.48
C TYR A 22 -3.94 19.10 2.37
N HIS A 23 -4.93 18.28 2.71
CA HIS A 23 -4.89 16.83 2.59
C HIS A 23 -6.26 16.37 2.12
N VAL A 24 -6.30 15.24 1.42
CA VAL A 24 -7.57 14.63 1.02
C VAL A 24 -8.01 13.70 2.15
N GLN A 25 -9.18 13.98 2.74
CA GLN A 25 -9.84 13.04 3.64
C GLN A 25 -10.52 11.98 2.79
N LEU A 26 -9.94 10.79 2.79
CA LEU A 26 -10.34 9.70 1.91
C LEU A 26 -11.36 8.76 2.57
N GLU A 27 -11.72 9.02 3.82
CA GLU A 27 -12.69 8.27 4.64
C GLU A 27 -14.08 8.16 3.99
N ASN A 28 -14.41 9.06 3.05
CA ASN A 28 -15.69 9.07 2.33
C ASN A 28 -15.54 8.98 0.82
N VAL A 29 -14.36 8.62 0.31
CA VAL A 29 -14.18 8.45 -1.14
C VAL A 29 -14.77 7.11 -1.54
N ARG A 30 -15.89 7.19 -2.26
CA ARG A 30 -16.57 6.06 -2.89
C ARG A 30 -16.34 6.10 -4.40
N ASN A 31 -16.31 4.93 -5.04
CA ASN A 31 -16.32 4.83 -6.49
C ASN A 31 -17.73 5.12 -7.06
N GLU A 32 -17.90 5.06 -8.38
CA GLU A 32 -19.19 5.31 -9.06
C GLU A 32 -20.30 4.33 -8.65
N LEU A 33 -19.94 3.16 -8.13
CA LEU A 33 -20.86 2.15 -7.61
C LEU A 33 -21.15 2.33 -6.12
N GLY A 34 -20.66 3.43 -5.53
CA GLY A 34 -20.84 3.72 -4.11
C GLY A 34 -19.98 2.87 -3.19
N GLN A 35 -18.95 2.17 -3.67
CA GLN A 35 -18.10 1.33 -2.82
C GLN A 35 -16.96 2.13 -2.21
N ASP A 36 -16.68 1.93 -0.93
CA ASP A 36 -15.46 2.42 -0.29
C ASP A 36 -14.23 1.57 -0.67
N MET A 37 -13.04 2.02 -0.28
CA MET A 37 -11.80 1.34 -0.64
C MET A 37 -11.66 -0.06 -0.01
N LYS A 38 -12.21 -0.28 1.19
CA LYS A 38 -12.17 -1.60 1.82
C LYS A 38 -13.09 -2.56 1.07
N GLU A 39 -14.32 -2.15 0.75
CA GLU A 39 -15.26 -2.93 -0.07
C GLU A 39 -14.63 -3.29 -1.41
N MET A 40 -13.90 -2.36 -2.05
CA MET A 40 -13.15 -2.64 -3.27
C MET A 40 -12.06 -3.69 -3.07
N VAL A 41 -11.26 -3.61 -1.99
CA VAL A 41 -10.23 -4.61 -1.66
C VAL A 41 -10.86 -5.98 -1.40
N ASP A 42 -11.98 -6.01 -0.66
CA ASP A 42 -12.69 -7.24 -0.29
C ASP A 42 -13.26 -7.96 -1.52
N GLU A 43 -13.60 -7.21 -2.57
CA GLU A 43 -14.03 -7.73 -3.85
C GLU A 43 -12.87 -7.98 -4.84
N GLY A 44 -11.61 -7.78 -4.42
CA GLY A 44 -10.44 -7.97 -5.27
C GLY A 44 -10.34 -6.94 -6.41
N ARG A 45 -10.96 -5.76 -6.24
CA ARG A 45 -10.94 -4.69 -7.24
C ARG A 45 -9.68 -3.83 -7.13
N TYR A 46 -9.21 -3.35 -8.27
CA TYR A 46 -8.15 -2.36 -8.35
C TYR A 46 -8.72 -0.95 -8.28
N PHE A 47 -7.99 -0.04 -7.62
CA PHE A 47 -8.28 1.39 -7.65
C PHE A 47 -7.01 2.21 -7.80
N THR A 48 -7.16 3.42 -8.34
CA THR A 48 -6.07 4.39 -8.50
C THR A 48 -6.46 5.70 -7.85
N ILE A 49 -5.54 6.33 -7.13
CA ILE A 49 -5.74 7.65 -6.53
C ILE A 49 -4.94 8.68 -7.33
N PHE A 50 -5.65 9.45 -8.16
CA PHE A 50 -5.09 10.61 -8.84
C PHE A 50 -5.24 11.85 -7.96
N ALA A 51 -4.15 12.33 -7.37
CA ALA A 51 -4.13 13.59 -6.64
C ALA A 51 -2.81 14.35 -6.88
N PRO A 52 -2.79 15.69 -6.76
CA PRO A 52 -1.60 16.52 -6.95
C PRO A 52 -0.40 16.08 -6.08
N ARG A 53 0.83 16.47 -6.44
CA ARG A 53 2.01 16.25 -5.56
C ARG A 53 1.73 16.80 -4.16
N GLN A 54 2.28 16.13 -3.13
CA GLN A 54 2.17 16.56 -1.72
C GLN A 54 0.75 16.58 -1.11
N SER A 55 -0.23 15.94 -1.75
CA SER A 55 -1.59 15.74 -1.21
C SER A 55 -1.71 14.70 -0.08
N GLY A 56 -0.59 14.07 0.32
CA GLY A 56 -0.59 13.05 1.37
C GLY A 56 -0.92 11.64 0.92
N LYS A 57 -0.96 11.34 -0.39
CA LYS A 57 -1.25 10.00 -0.93
C LYS A 57 -0.43 8.88 -0.27
N THR A 58 0.89 9.05 -0.14
CA THR A 58 1.76 8.05 0.49
C THR A 58 1.39 7.83 1.96
N THR A 59 1.16 8.92 2.69
CA THR A 59 0.71 8.87 4.10
C THR A 59 -0.64 8.16 4.22
N PHE A 60 -1.55 8.43 3.28
CA PHE A 60 -2.84 7.77 3.23
C PHE A 60 -2.70 6.26 3.00
N PHE A 61 -2.00 5.82 1.96
CA PHE A 61 -1.81 4.39 1.68
C PHE A 61 -1.14 3.68 2.86
N ASN A 62 -0.12 4.30 3.49
CA ASN A 62 0.48 3.75 4.71
C ASN A 62 -0.55 3.55 5.82
N HIS A 63 -1.46 4.52 6.02
CA HIS A 63 -2.48 4.44 7.05
C HIS A 63 -3.54 3.37 6.72
N PHE A 64 -4.00 3.33 5.46
CA PHE A 64 -4.96 2.35 4.98
C PHE A 64 -4.43 0.91 5.11
N CYS A 65 -3.19 0.67 4.69
CA CYS A 65 -2.53 -0.64 4.87
C CYS A 65 -2.47 -1.04 6.35
N LYS A 66 -2.05 -0.13 7.24
CA LYS A 66 -2.04 -0.40 8.69
C LYS A 66 -3.42 -0.69 9.27
N GLN A 67 -4.48 -0.10 8.72
CA GLN A 67 -5.85 -0.43 9.14
C GLN A 67 -6.23 -1.83 8.70
N LEU A 68 -5.97 -2.21 7.44
CA LEU A 68 -6.22 -3.57 6.94
C LEU A 68 -5.44 -4.62 7.75
N GLU A 69 -4.19 -4.32 8.11
CA GLU A 69 -3.34 -5.22 8.89
C GLU A 69 -3.81 -5.45 10.33
N LYS A 70 -4.81 -4.71 10.83
CA LYS A 70 -5.49 -5.05 12.10
C LYS A 70 -6.26 -6.37 11.99
N GLU A 71 -6.67 -6.74 10.78
CA GLU A 71 -7.29 -8.01 10.49
C GLU A 71 -6.22 -8.99 9.96
N SER A 72 -6.17 -10.20 10.53
CA SER A 72 -5.16 -11.21 10.16
C SER A 72 -5.33 -11.78 8.75
N THR A 73 -6.48 -11.53 8.13
CA THR A 73 -6.85 -11.98 6.78
C THR A 73 -6.13 -11.20 5.68
N TYR A 74 -5.64 -9.98 5.95
CA TYR A 74 -4.92 -9.19 4.95
C TYR A 74 -3.42 -9.26 5.13
N ILE A 75 -2.75 -9.37 3.98
CA ILE A 75 -1.32 -9.18 3.82
C ILE A 75 -1.13 -7.98 2.91
N THR A 76 -0.68 -6.86 3.47
CA THR A 76 -0.44 -5.65 2.67
C THR A 76 1.00 -5.64 2.19
N ILE A 77 1.19 -5.35 0.89
CA ILE A 77 2.51 -5.23 0.29
C ILE A 77 2.60 -3.84 -0.34
N GLN A 78 3.51 -3.03 0.17
CA GLN A 78 3.73 -1.69 -0.35
C GLN A 78 5.02 -1.63 -1.17
N LEU A 79 4.88 -1.28 -2.45
CA LEU A 79 6.00 -1.07 -3.36
C LEU A 79 6.03 0.41 -3.79
N SER A 80 7.22 1.01 -3.74
CA SER A 80 7.46 2.38 -4.22
C SER A 80 8.56 2.39 -5.25
N PHE A 81 8.23 2.89 -6.44
CA PHE A 81 9.13 2.92 -7.59
C PHE A 81 9.72 4.32 -7.86
N GLN A 82 9.48 5.29 -6.97
CA GLN A 82 9.86 6.69 -7.15
C GLN A 82 11.38 6.89 -7.36
N LYS A 83 12.21 5.97 -6.88
CA LYS A 83 13.67 6.04 -6.95
C LYS A 83 14.30 5.08 -7.97
N LEU A 84 13.49 4.38 -8.77
CA LEU A 84 13.97 3.33 -9.69
C LEU A 84 14.16 3.81 -11.13
N THR A 85 14.43 5.10 -11.34
CA THR A 85 14.46 5.70 -12.69
C THR A 85 15.59 5.17 -13.58
N ASN A 86 16.66 4.64 -12.98
CA ASN A 86 17.89 4.24 -13.69
C ASN A 86 18.25 2.77 -13.48
N TYR A 87 17.31 1.95 -12.99
CA TYR A 87 17.57 0.53 -12.73
C TYR A 87 17.54 -0.25 -14.04
N LEU A 88 18.48 -1.17 -14.22
CA LEU A 88 18.36 -2.23 -15.21
C LEU A 88 17.19 -3.14 -14.84
N ALA A 89 16.64 -3.84 -15.82
CA ALA A 89 15.50 -4.73 -15.60
C ALA A 89 15.77 -5.74 -14.47
N GLU A 90 16.95 -6.36 -14.46
CA GLU A 90 17.37 -7.31 -13.43
C GLU A 90 17.39 -6.69 -12.03
N GLU A 91 17.94 -5.48 -11.89
CA GLU A 91 17.98 -4.74 -10.62
C GLU A 91 16.57 -4.38 -10.16
N PHE A 92 15.68 -4.02 -11.08
CA PHE A 92 14.28 -3.71 -10.78
C PHE A 92 13.55 -4.95 -10.24
N TYR A 93 13.68 -6.11 -10.90
CA TYR A 93 13.02 -7.33 -10.45
C TYR A 93 13.61 -7.84 -9.13
N GLN A 94 14.92 -7.72 -8.94
CA GLN A 94 15.55 -8.04 -7.66
C GLN A 94 15.00 -7.15 -6.55
N PHE A 95 14.87 -5.84 -6.78
CA PHE A 95 14.27 -4.91 -5.82
C PHE A 95 12.82 -5.30 -5.48
N VAL A 96 12.00 -5.61 -6.48
CA VAL A 96 10.60 -6.03 -6.28
C VAL A 96 10.55 -7.31 -5.46
N GLN A 97 11.39 -8.29 -5.80
CA GLN A 97 11.48 -9.58 -5.12
C GLN A 97 11.83 -9.40 -3.64
N ASP A 98 12.93 -8.68 -3.36
CA ASP A 98 13.40 -8.48 -2.00
C ASP A 98 12.34 -7.77 -1.16
N LYS A 99 11.69 -6.74 -1.71
CA LYS A 99 10.64 -5.99 -1.00
C LYS A 99 9.36 -6.79 -0.79
N LEU A 100 8.94 -7.59 -1.78
CA LEU A 100 7.77 -8.45 -1.67
C LEU A 100 8.01 -9.53 -0.62
N TYR A 101 9.12 -10.27 -0.74
CA TYR A 101 9.41 -11.41 0.13
C TYR A 101 9.59 -10.97 1.57
N PHE A 102 10.32 -9.88 1.80
CA PHE A 102 10.50 -9.33 3.13
C PHE A 102 9.17 -8.96 3.78
N GLN A 103 8.30 -8.22 3.08
CA GLN A 103 7.00 -7.81 3.62
C GLN A 103 6.08 -9.01 3.86
N LEU A 104 6.03 -9.95 2.92
CA LEU A 104 5.23 -11.17 3.04
C LEU A 104 5.65 -12.00 4.26
N LEU A 105 6.94 -12.30 4.39
CA LEU A 105 7.45 -13.11 5.50
C LEU A 105 7.23 -12.41 6.85
N ASN A 106 7.54 -11.12 6.96
CA ASN A 106 7.30 -10.36 8.19
C ASN A 106 5.82 -10.37 8.59
N ARG A 107 4.92 -10.26 7.61
CA ARG A 107 3.48 -10.28 7.89
C ARG A 107 3.03 -11.67 8.34
N LEU A 108 3.42 -12.72 7.63
CA LEU A 108 3.11 -14.11 7.98
C LEU A 108 3.60 -14.48 9.38
N GLU A 109 4.79 -14.00 9.76
CA GLU A 109 5.32 -14.11 11.11
C GLU A 109 4.46 -13.34 12.13
N SER A 110 4.08 -12.10 11.82
CA SER A 110 3.27 -11.27 12.72
C SER A 110 1.86 -11.83 13.00
N VAL A 111 1.30 -12.61 12.06
CA VAL A 111 0.00 -13.26 12.22
C VAL A 111 0.10 -14.72 12.70
N ASN A 112 1.31 -15.18 13.09
CA ASN A 112 1.57 -16.56 13.51
C ASN A 112 1.06 -17.61 12.49
N CYS A 113 1.31 -17.38 11.20
CA CYS A 113 0.85 -18.29 10.15
C CYS A 113 1.48 -19.69 10.30
N PRO A 114 0.69 -20.77 10.40
CA PRO A 114 1.22 -22.15 10.54
C PRO A 114 2.13 -22.57 9.38
N HIS A 115 1.89 -22.01 8.18
CA HIS A 115 2.61 -22.37 6.96
C HIS A 115 3.81 -21.47 6.67
N LEU A 116 4.25 -20.63 7.61
CA LEU A 116 5.38 -19.71 7.43
C LEU A 116 6.63 -20.41 6.90
N ASN A 117 6.99 -21.57 7.46
CA ASN A 117 8.19 -22.31 7.04
C ASN A 117 8.07 -22.84 5.61
N VAL A 118 6.89 -23.34 5.23
CA VAL A 118 6.62 -23.81 3.86
C VAL A 118 6.77 -22.67 2.85
N VAL A 119 6.20 -21.50 3.16
CA VAL A 119 6.35 -20.30 2.31
C VAL A 119 7.80 -19.85 2.26
N LYS A 120 8.50 -19.81 3.40
CA LYS A 120 9.90 -19.40 3.46
C LYS A 120 10.80 -20.30 2.62
N ASP A 121 10.58 -21.61 2.65
CA ASP A 121 11.37 -22.56 1.86
C ASP A 121 11.07 -22.43 0.36
N PHE A 122 9.80 -22.21 -0.01
CA PHE A 122 9.43 -21.89 -1.39
C PHE A 122 10.12 -20.62 -1.91
N LEU A 123 10.11 -19.54 -1.11
CA LEU A 123 10.71 -18.26 -1.52
C LEU A 123 12.23 -18.31 -1.66
N LYS A 124 12.94 -19.23 -0.99
CA LYS A 124 14.40 -19.43 -1.16
C LYS A 124 14.76 -19.91 -2.56
N ILE A 125 13.91 -20.74 -3.17
CA ILE A 125 14.16 -21.32 -4.49
C ILE A 125 13.43 -20.57 -5.61
N HIS A 126 12.46 -19.72 -5.27
CA HIS A 126 11.68 -18.96 -6.23
C HIS A 126 12.38 -17.64 -6.64
N GLN A 127 12.40 -17.38 -7.94
CA GLN A 127 12.83 -16.09 -8.50
C GLN A 127 11.71 -15.47 -9.34
N ILE A 128 11.45 -14.19 -9.12
CA ILE A 128 10.53 -13.42 -9.96
C ILE A 128 11.16 -13.27 -11.34
N LYS A 129 10.54 -13.89 -12.35
CA LYS A 129 10.92 -13.71 -13.75
C LYS A 129 10.11 -12.57 -14.39
N ILE A 130 10.59 -12.10 -15.54
CA ILE A 130 10.09 -10.97 -16.35
C ILE A 130 8.57 -11.04 -16.64
N THR A 131 7.92 -12.18 -16.44
CA THR A 131 6.48 -12.36 -16.60
C THR A 131 5.82 -12.61 -15.24
N LEU A 132 5.47 -11.55 -14.52
CA LEU A 132 4.59 -11.70 -13.35
C LEU A 132 3.60 -10.54 -13.24
N VAL A 133 2.33 -10.86 -13.46
CA VAL A 133 1.19 -10.07 -13.01
C VAL A 133 0.90 -10.53 -11.58
N LEU A 134 1.25 -9.71 -10.60
CA LEU A 134 1.06 -10.04 -9.18
C LEU A 134 -0.39 -9.74 -8.78
N VAL A 135 -1.21 -10.79 -8.67
CA VAL A 135 -2.53 -10.71 -8.02
C VAL A 135 -2.50 -11.68 -6.85
N LEU A 136 -2.20 -11.18 -5.65
CA LEU A 136 -2.34 -11.95 -4.41
C LEU A 136 -3.63 -11.49 -3.73
N CYS A 137 -4.69 -12.28 -3.89
CA CYS A 137 -5.85 -12.26 -3.03
C CYS A 137 -5.85 -13.58 -2.26
N LEU A 138 -5.28 -13.58 -1.05
CA LEU A 138 -5.43 -14.70 -0.12
C LEU A 138 -6.65 -14.38 0.75
N LYS A 139 -7.81 -14.91 0.37
CA LYS A 139 -8.92 -15.09 1.31
C LYS A 139 -8.74 -16.47 1.95
N ASN A 140 -8.72 -16.51 3.28
CA ASN A 140 -8.87 -17.73 4.07
C ASN A 140 -10.26 -18.33 3.85
#